data_AF-A0A6G1JTY4-F1
#
_entry.id   AF-A0A6G1JTY4-F1
#
_cell.length_a   1.000
_cell.length_b   1.000
_cell.length_c   1.000
_cell.angle_alpha   90.00
_cell.angle_beta   90.00
_cell.angle_gamma   90.00
#
_symmetry.space_group_name_H-M   'P 1'
#
loop_
_entity.id
_entity.type
_entity.pdbx_description
1 polymer ?
#
loop_
_entity_poly.entity_id
_entity_poly.type
_entity_poly.pdbx_seq_one_letter_code
_entity_poly.pdbx_strand_id
1 'polypeptide(L)'
;MTSTTKPTDVHLDKIKIATPTPATTTPTERCAGCPKPGTLRCSRCKNDAYCSKECQKKLFKTHAPLCKTLAAFQDRPNPDMHRAIYFPEYESTPRFMWMDYNDPYAAEELLAHNNSSLKSTMIMDGDRKLQRRLGHNIQLSYRENFLSDRSDINMSIETFIGSELGRTFRGPFLAGGWNEIEDDDQHEDSTETVDLDTKALAPIVAFLKKLAGSKLPCRSSA
;
A
#
# COMPACT_ATOMS: atom_id res chain seq x y z
N MET A 1 5.81 -86.22 -21.29
CA MET A 1 6.35 -85.15 -22.18
C MET A 1 5.58 -83.89 -21.87
N THR A 2 6.03 -83.13 -20.88
CA THR A 2 5.31 -81.96 -20.35
C THR A 2 6.05 -80.70 -20.76
N SER A 3 5.32 -79.89 -21.52
CA SER A 3 5.66 -78.59 -22.07
C SER A 3 5.78 -77.54 -20.96
N THR A 4 6.85 -76.73 -20.98
CA THR A 4 6.97 -75.51 -20.18
C THR A 4 7.22 -74.36 -21.16
N THR A 5 6.19 -73.55 -21.41
CA THR A 5 6.27 -72.34 -22.22
C THR A 5 6.83 -71.18 -21.38
N LYS A 6 7.81 -70.47 -21.95
CA LYS A 6 8.45 -69.28 -21.36
C LYS A 6 7.61 -68.03 -21.71
N PRO A 7 7.47 -67.01 -20.83
CA PRO A 7 6.66 -65.84 -21.12
C PRO A 7 7.35 -64.91 -22.12
N THR A 8 6.57 -64.41 -23.06
CA THR A 8 6.90 -63.40 -24.06
C THR A 8 7.10 -62.02 -23.42
N ASP A 9 8.23 -61.40 -23.72
CA ASP A 9 8.60 -60.03 -23.33
C ASP A 9 7.77 -59.01 -24.14
N VAL A 10 7.03 -58.14 -23.46
CA VAL A 10 6.21 -57.09 -24.08
C VAL A 10 7.06 -55.83 -24.20
N HIS A 11 7.42 -55.48 -25.43
CA HIS A 11 8.13 -54.25 -25.74
C HIS A 11 7.23 -53.03 -25.46
N LEU A 12 7.58 -52.24 -24.43
CA LEU A 12 6.93 -50.97 -24.11
C LEU A 12 7.44 -49.88 -25.06
N ASP A 13 6.61 -49.53 -26.05
CA ASP A 13 6.86 -48.41 -26.94
C ASP A 13 6.83 -47.06 -26.19
N LYS A 14 7.80 -46.21 -26.54
CA LYS A 14 8.07 -44.90 -25.95
C LYS A 14 6.96 -43.91 -26.32
N ILE A 15 6.00 -43.68 -25.41
CA ILE A 15 5.10 -42.52 -25.49
C ILE A 15 5.89 -41.28 -25.06
N LYS A 16 6.25 -40.43 -26.04
CA LYS A 16 6.76 -39.08 -25.77
C LYS A 16 5.59 -38.20 -25.33
N ILE A 17 5.43 -38.03 -24.02
CA ILE A 17 4.56 -37.01 -23.44
C ILE A 17 5.25 -35.66 -23.67
N ALA A 18 4.69 -34.83 -24.56
CA ALA A 18 5.14 -33.45 -24.71
C ALA A 18 4.80 -32.69 -23.43
N THR A 19 5.82 -32.19 -22.75
CA THR A 19 5.68 -31.30 -21.60
C THR A 19 5.00 -30.00 -22.05
N PRO A 20 3.88 -29.57 -21.43
CA PRO A 20 3.30 -28.28 -21.74
C PRO A 20 4.29 -27.20 -21.30
N THR A 21 4.70 -26.35 -22.25
CA THR A 21 5.48 -25.14 -21.98
C THR A 21 4.73 -24.30 -20.94
N PRO A 22 5.36 -23.89 -19.82
CA PRO A 22 4.71 -23.00 -18.88
C PRO A 22 4.48 -21.67 -19.59
N ALA A 23 3.22 -21.37 -19.90
CA ALA A 23 2.83 -20.04 -20.34
C ALA A 23 3.26 -19.06 -19.23
N THR A 24 4.24 -18.21 -19.56
CA THR A 24 4.63 -17.08 -18.71
C THR A 24 3.42 -16.15 -18.61
N THR A 25 2.56 -16.41 -17.63
CA THR A 25 1.40 -15.58 -17.35
C THR A 25 1.95 -14.37 -16.61
N THR A 26 2.39 -13.36 -17.35
CA THR A 26 2.75 -12.08 -16.77
C THR A 26 1.56 -11.63 -15.91
N PRO A 27 1.75 -11.27 -14.63
CA PRO A 27 0.65 -10.81 -13.81
C PRO A 27 -0.05 -9.66 -14.54
N THR A 28 -1.32 -9.86 -14.88
CA THR A 28 -2.09 -8.82 -15.56
C THR A 28 -2.24 -7.67 -14.57
N GLU A 29 -1.57 -6.56 -14.87
CA GLU A 29 -1.72 -5.35 -14.07
C GLU A 29 -3.20 -5.00 -13.95
N ARG A 30 -3.63 -4.62 -12.75
CA ARG A 30 -5.04 -4.33 -12.50
C ARG A 30 -5.30 -2.84 -12.63
N CYS A 31 -6.51 -2.50 -13.08
CA CYS A 31 -6.97 -1.12 -13.08
C CYS A 31 -6.91 -0.55 -11.64
N ALA A 32 -6.41 0.67 -11.48
CA ALA A 32 -6.35 1.34 -10.20
C ALA A 32 -7.76 1.68 -9.66
N GLY A 33 -8.76 1.80 -10.53
CA GLY A 33 -10.09 2.30 -10.17
C GLY A 33 -11.21 1.26 -10.14
N CYS A 34 -10.95 0.03 -10.60
CA CYS A 34 -11.93 -1.06 -10.63
C CYS A 34 -11.24 -2.44 -10.70
N PRO A 35 -11.99 -3.56 -10.54
CA PRO A 35 -11.41 -4.90 -10.58
C PRO A 35 -10.94 -5.38 -11.97
N LYS A 36 -11.22 -4.64 -13.06
CA LYS A 36 -10.86 -5.05 -14.43
C LYS A 36 -9.34 -4.98 -14.66
N PRO A 37 -8.80 -5.76 -15.62
CA PRO A 37 -7.41 -5.62 -16.06
C PRO A 37 -7.09 -4.20 -16.55
N GLY A 38 -5.93 -3.70 -16.18
CA GLY A 38 -5.38 -2.43 -16.62
C GLY A 38 -4.63 -2.62 -17.95
N THR A 39 -5.13 -1.99 -19.01
CA THR A 39 -4.54 -2.05 -20.35
C THR A 39 -3.87 -0.74 -20.75
N LEU A 40 -4.10 0.32 -19.98
CA LEU A 40 -3.57 1.67 -20.22
C LEU A 40 -2.74 2.11 -19.02
N ARG A 41 -1.45 2.40 -19.22
CA ARG A 41 -0.61 3.00 -18.18
C ARG A 41 -0.76 4.52 -18.17
N CYS A 42 -0.61 5.13 -17.00
CA CYS A 42 -0.46 6.58 -16.90
C CYS A 42 0.71 7.03 -17.77
N SER A 43 0.48 7.96 -18.70
CA SER A 43 1.51 8.40 -19.65
C SER A 43 2.68 9.11 -18.98
N ARG A 44 2.48 9.69 -17.78
CA ARG A 44 3.49 10.41 -17.01
C ARG A 44 4.32 9.47 -16.14
N CYS A 45 3.72 8.88 -15.11
CA CYS A 45 4.47 8.12 -14.12
C CYS A 45 4.72 6.66 -14.53
N LYS A 46 4.01 6.13 -15.54
CA LYS A 46 4.01 4.71 -15.98
C LYS A 46 3.66 3.67 -14.91
N ASN A 47 3.44 4.13 -13.67
CA ASN A 47 3.21 3.29 -12.51
C ASN A 47 1.76 2.80 -12.44
N ASP A 48 0.78 3.71 -12.44
CA ASP A 48 -0.63 3.30 -12.40
C ASP A 48 -1.15 2.79 -13.74
N ALA A 49 -2.00 1.76 -13.68
CA ALA A 49 -2.67 1.15 -14.81
C ALA A 49 -4.19 1.33 -14.70
N TYR A 50 -4.87 1.45 -15.83
CA TYR A 50 -6.31 1.67 -15.93
C TYR A 50 -6.89 0.82 -17.06
N CYS A 51 -8.14 0.35 -16.90
CA CYS A 51 -8.83 -0.38 -17.97
C CYS A 51 -9.35 0.56 -19.08
N SER A 52 -9.46 1.86 -18.79
CA SER A 52 -10.01 2.86 -19.71
C SER A 52 -9.63 4.30 -19.31
N LYS A 53 -9.79 5.25 -20.24
CA LYS A 53 -9.56 6.68 -19.98
C LYS A 53 -10.56 7.24 -18.95
N GLU A 54 -11.75 6.67 -18.85
CA GLU A 54 -12.76 7.04 -17.85
C GLU A 54 -12.28 6.68 -16.44
N CYS A 55 -11.73 5.48 -16.25
CA CYS A 55 -11.13 5.09 -14.97
C CYS A 55 -9.93 5.98 -14.60
N GLN A 56 -9.10 6.32 -15.58
CA GLN A 56 -7.99 7.25 -15.38
C GLN A 56 -8.49 8.64 -14.96
N LYS A 57 -9.46 9.22 -15.66
CA LYS A 57 -10.06 10.53 -15.33
C LYS A 57 -10.70 10.52 -13.95
N LYS A 58 -11.44 9.46 -13.61
CA LYS A 58 -12.10 9.30 -12.30
C LYS A 58 -11.10 9.32 -11.15
N LEU A 59 -9.92 8.71 -11.34
CA LEU A 59 -8.87 8.68 -10.33
C LEU A 59 -7.89 9.85 -10.40
N PHE A 60 -7.98 10.70 -11.43
CA PHE A 60 -7.00 11.76 -11.67
C PHE A 60 -6.82 12.66 -10.44
N LYS A 61 -7.91 13.09 -9.78
CA LYS A 61 -7.80 13.95 -8.57
C LYS A 61 -6.96 13.27 -7.49
N THR A 62 -7.18 11.98 -7.23
CA THR A 62 -6.43 11.22 -6.21
C THR A 62 -5.00 10.89 -6.67
N HIS A 63 -4.80 10.60 -7.94
CA HIS A 63 -3.50 10.19 -8.49
C HIS A 63 -2.53 11.37 -8.70
N ALA A 64 -3.04 12.53 -9.10
CA ALA A 64 -2.24 13.64 -9.61
C ALA A 64 -1.16 14.18 -8.65
N PRO A 65 -1.39 14.34 -7.32
CA PRO A 65 -0.37 14.90 -6.43
C PRO A 65 0.93 14.11 -6.44
N LEU A 66 0.84 12.79 -6.32
CA LEU A 66 2.00 11.90 -6.30
C LEU A 66 2.51 11.57 -7.71
N CYS A 67 1.62 11.47 -8.70
CA CYS A 67 2.01 11.26 -10.09
C CYS A 67 2.99 12.32 -10.59
N LYS A 68 2.78 13.57 -10.14
CA LYS A 68 3.60 14.69 -10.58
C LYS A 68 5.04 14.60 -10.10
N THR A 69 5.24 14.05 -8.91
CA THR A 69 6.51 14.05 -8.19
C THR A 69 7.24 12.72 -8.25
N LEU A 70 6.58 11.60 -8.60
CA LEU A 70 7.18 10.26 -8.56
C LEU A 70 8.54 10.19 -9.28
N ALA A 71 8.65 10.75 -10.49
CA ALA A 71 9.90 10.71 -11.25
C ALA A 71 11.06 11.44 -10.56
N ALA A 72 10.77 12.49 -9.79
CA ALA A 72 11.75 13.23 -8.99
C ALA A 72 11.99 12.62 -7.60
N PHE A 73 11.26 11.55 -7.26
CA PHE A 73 11.32 10.82 -5.99
C PHE A 73 11.77 9.37 -6.24
N GLN A 74 12.76 9.18 -7.12
CA GLN A 74 13.42 7.88 -7.34
C GLN A 74 14.78 7.79 -6.66
N ASP A 75 15.47 8.92 -6.50
CA ASP A 75 16.80 8.97 -5.90
C ASP A 75 16.70 8.85 -4.39
N ARG A 76 16.89 7.62 -3.90
CA ARG A 76 16.88 7.29 -2.48
C ARG A 76 18.12 7.89 -1.79
N PRO A 77 17.98 8.64 -0.69
CA PRO A 77 19.13 9.29 -0.03
C PRO A 77 20.14 8.31 0.56
N ASN A 78 19.68 7.20 1.14
CA ASN A 78 20.50 6.09 1.63
C ASN A 78 19.69 4.77 1.57
N PRO A 79 20.32 3.59 1.61
CA PRO A 79 19.64 2.31 1.44
C PRO A 79 18.48 2.05 2.41
N ASP A 80 18.54 2.61 3.62
CA ASP A 80 17.58 2.40 4.72
C ASP A 80 16.37 3.33 4.66
N MET A 81 16.37 4.31 3.76
CA MET A 81 15.26 5.22 3.57
C MET A 81 14.25 4.69 2.55
N HIS A 82 12.98 4.63 2.96
CA HIS A 82 11.88 4.20 2.12
C HIS A 82 10.86 5.32 1.89
N ARG A 83 10.25 5.34 0.70
CA ARG A 83 9.22 6.33 0.37
C ARG A 83 7.97 6.10 1.21
N ALA A 84 7.62 7.13 1.95
CA ALA A 84 6.35 7.27 2.63
C ALA A 84 5.44 8.27 1.90
N ILE A 85 4.16 8.28 2.27
CA ILE A 85 3.20 9.31 1.86
C ILE A 85 2.84 10.15 3.07
N TYR A 86 3.16 11.44 3.01
CA TYR A 86 2.90 12.41 4.06
C TYR A 86 1.65 13.24 3.76
N PHE A 87 0.80 13.40 4.77
CA PHE A 87 -0.34 14.32 4.77
C PHE A 87 -0.01 15.49 5.69
N PRO A 88 0.62 16.54 5.15
CA PRO A 88 1.02 17.71 5.93
C PRO A 88 -0.19 18.43 6.52
N GLU A 89 -0.01 18.97 7.72
CA GLU A 89 -1.03 19.74 8.42
C GLU A 89 -1.38 21.04 7.68
N TYR A 90 -0.39 21.74 7.12
CA TYR A 90 -0.55 23.09 6.55
C TYR A 90 -0.45 23.16 5.02
N GLU A 91 -0.45 22.02 4.31
CA GLU A 91 -0.46 22.01 2.84
C GLU A 91 -1.70 21.27 2.31
N SER A 92 -2.23 21.69 1.17
CA SER A 92 -3.52 21.18 0.65
C SER A 92 -3.48 19.79 0.01
N THR A 93 -2.31 19.16 -0.13
CA THR A 93 -2.15 17.89 -0.86
C THR A 93 -1.12 16.98 -0.21
N PRO A 94 -1.28 15.65 -0.31
CA PRO A 94 -0.26 14.70 0.14
C PRO A 94 0.96 14.73 -0.79
N ARG A 95 2.12 14.36 -0.23
CA ARG A 95 3.39 14.30 -0.97
C ARG A 95 4.21 13.08 -0.54
N PHE A 96 5.16 12.70 -1.40
CA PHE A 96 6.19 11.75 -0.99
C PHE A 96 7.14 12.38 0.04
N MET A 97 7.69 11.54 0.89
CA MET A 97 8.87 11.85 1.68
C MET A 97 9.71 10.59 1.87
N TRP A 98 10.99 10.77 2.16
CA TRP A 98 11.87 9.68 2.59
C TRP A 98 11.77 9.53 4.10
N MET A 99 11.62 8.30 4.57
CA MET A 99 11.60 7.94 5.97
C MET A 99 12.66 6.91 6.25
N ASP A 100 13.47 7.15 7.27
CA ASP A 100 14.35 6.15 7.86
C ASP A 100 13.51 5.35 8.86
N TYR A 101 13.28 4.06 8.59
CA TYR A 101 12.51 3.20 9.50
C TYR A 101 13.40 2.44 10.49
N ASN A 102 14.72 2.52 10.33
CA ASN A 102 15.66 2.01 11.32
C ASN A 102 15.81 2.99 12.49
N ASP A 103 15.45 4.26 12.30
CA ASP A 103 15.26 5.23 13.37
C ASP A 103 13.85 5.09 13.97
N PRO A 104 13.72 4.54 15.20
CA PRO A 104 12.41 4.35 15.83
C PRO A 104 11.68 5.66 16.13
N TYR A 105 12.39 6.80 16.14
CA TYR A 105 11.85 8.11 16.43
C TYR A 105 11.52 8.92 15.18
N ALA A 106 11.95 8.53 13.98
CA ALA A 106 11.78 9.35 12.78
C ALA A 106 10.30 9.72 12.51
N ALA A 107 9.39 8.76 12.67
CA ALA A 107 7.96 9.02 12.55
C ALA A 107 7.42 9.86 13.73
N GLU A 108 7.97 9.70 14.92
CA GLU A 108 7.57 10.47 16.11
C GLU A 108 8.00 11.92 15.99
N GLU A 109 9.26 12.19 15.64
CA GLU A 109 9.79 13.55 15.45
C GLU A 109 9.00 14.32 14.39
N LEU A 110 8.67 13.66 13.28
CA LEU A 110 7.86 14.27 12.22
C LEU A 110 6.44 14.60 12.68
N LEU A 111 5.85 13.73 13.49
CA LEU A 111 4.46 13.86 13.93
C LEU A 111 4.33 14.64 15.24
N ALA A 112 5.42 14.87 15.97
CA ALA A 112 5.44 15.56 17.24
C ALA A 112 5.08 17.04 17.07
N HIS A 113 4.26 17.52 18.00
CA HIS A 113 3.87 18.92 18.14
C HIS A 113 3.81 19.23 19.65
N ASN A 114 4.43 20.31 20.10
CA ASN A 114 4.47 20.71 21.52
C ASN A 114 4.85 19.58 22.53
N ASN A 115 5.92 18.82 22.26
CA ASN A 115 6.50 17.81 23.19
C ASN A 115 5.58 16.62 23.57
N SER A 116 4.67 16.19 22.70
CA SER A 116 3.86 14.98 22.92
C SER A 116 4.23 13.88 21.92
N SER A 117 4.73 12.76 22.44
CA SER A 117 5.26 11.58 21.74
C SER A 117 4.21 10.53 21.34
N LEU A 118 2.92 10.76 21.64
CA LEU A 118 1.91 9.72 21.47
C LEU A 118 1.55 9.50 19.99
N LYS A 119 2.24 8.53 19.38
CA LYS A 119 1.95 7.97 18.06
C LYS A 119 0.98 6.79 18.21
N SER A 120 -0.12 6.82 17.47
CA SER A 120 -0.96 5.65 17.23
C SER A 120 -0.85 5.22 15.77
N THR A 121 -1.14 3.96 15.50
CA THR A 121 -1.03 3.37 14.16
C THR A 121 -2.33 2.65 13.77
N MET A 122 -2.70 2.79 12.51
CA MET A 122 -3.73 1.98 11.87
C MET A 122 -3.09 1.19 10.74
N ILE A 123 -3.38 -0.11 10.67
CA ILE A 123 -2.81 -1.00 9.65
C ILE A 123 -3.88 -1.32 8.60
N MET A 124 -3.47 -1.30 7.34
CA MET A 124 -4.29 -1.76 6.24
C MET A 124 -3.51 -2.69 5.30
N ASP A 125 -4.10 -3.83 4.98
CA ASP A 125 -3.53 -4.94 4.20
C ASP A 125 -4.15 -5.04 2.78
N GLY A 126 -5.11 -4.18 2.47
CA GLY A 126 -5.88 -4.27 1.23
C GLY A 126 -6.71 -3.05 0.87
N ASP A 127 -6.95 -2.91 -0.43
CA ASP A 127 -7.98 -2.04 -0.96
C ASP A 127 -9.34 -2.71 -0.76
N ARG A 128 -9.98 -2.42 0.38
CA ARG A 128 -11.31 -2.97 0.72
C ARG A 128 -12.40 -2.52 -0.26
N LYS A 129 -12.23 -1.41 -0.97
CA LYS A 129 -13.21 -0.97 -1.97
C LYS A 129 -13.13 -1.85 -3.22
N LEU A 130 -11.92 -2.25 -3.60
CA LEU A 130 -11.67 -3.14 -4.72
C LEU A 130 -11.55 -4.61 -4.34
N GLN A 131 -11.69 -4.94 -3.05
CA GLN A 131 -11.57 -6.30 -2.49
C GLN A 131 -10.29 -7.00 -2.95
N ARG A 132 -9.14 -6.30 -2.84
CA ARG A 132 -7.83 -6.86 -3.23
C ARG A 132 -6.73 -6.51 -2.23
N ARG A 133 -5.78 -7.43 -2.04
CA ARG A 133 -4.54 -7.17 -1.30
C ARG A 133 -3.63 -6.20 -2.08
N LEU A 134 -2.84 -5.42 -1.36
CA LEU A 134 -1.86 -4.49 -1.94
C LEU A 134 -0.50 -5.14 -2.22
N GLY A 135 -0.29 -6.36 -1.71
CA GLY A 135 1.00 -7.05 -1.77
C GLY A 135 1.98 -6.61 -0.68
N HIS A 136 1.59 -5.64 0.13
CA HIS A 136 2.27 -5.13 1.33
C HIS A 136 1.20 -4.58 2.29
N ASN A 137 1.56 -4.39 3.54
CA ASN A 137 0.80 -3.65 4.53
C ASN A 137 1.14 -2.15 4.44
N ILE A 138 0.16 -1.29 4.73
CA ILE A 138 0.36 0.14 4.94
C ILE A 138 0.07 0.46 6.40
N GLN A 139 1.05 1.00 7.10
CA GLN A 139 0.90 1.59 8.43
C GLN A 139 0.62 3.09 8.27
N LEU A 140 -0.54 3.53 8.76
CA LEU A 140 -0.88 4.95 8.89
C LEU A 140 -0.59 5.39 10.32
N SER A 141 0.46 6.18 10.48
CA SER A 141 0.89 6.80 11.73
C SER A 141 0.28 8.19 11.88
N TYR A 142 -0.19 8.48 13.08
CA TYR A 142 -0.82 9.74 13.42
C TYR A 142 -0.70 10.00 14.93
N ARG A 143 -1.01 11.23 15.35
CA ARG A 143 -1.03 11.58 16.76
C ARG A 143 -2.26 11.04 17.47
N GLU A 144 -2.10 10.29 18.56
CA GLU A 144 -3.23 9.66 19.26
C GLU A 144 -4.22 10.70 19.84
N ASN A 145 -3.69 11.79 20.40
CA ASN A 145 -4.47 12.80 21.11
C ASN A 145 -5.01 13.93 20.23
N PHE A 146 -5.05 13.77 18.90
CA PHE A 146 -5.38 14.86 17.98
C PHE A 146 -6.78 15.49 18.23
N LEU A 147 -7.69 14.78 18.94
CA LEU A 147 -9.01 15.30 19.35
C LEU A 147 -8.97 16.15 20.63
N SER A 148 -7.95 16.01 21.48
CA SER A 148 -7.88 16.58 22.82
C SER A 148 -6.70 17.55 23.03
N ASP A 149 -5.72 17.56 22.13
CA ASP A 149 -4.46 18.32 22.29
C ASP A 149 -4.41 19.66 21.53
N ARG A 150 -5.53 20.11 20.95
CA ARG A 150 -5.65 21.32 20.12
C ARG A 150 -4.87 21.26 18.80
N SER A 151 -4.59 20.07 18.27
CA SER A 151 -4.04 19.93 16.92
C SER A 151 -4.89 20.66 15.87
N ASP A 152 -4.24 21.29 14.90
CA ASP A 152 -4.92 22.02 13.85
C ASP A 152 -5.54 21.07 12.82
N ILE A 153 -6.47 21.61 12.03
CA ILE A 153 -7.08 20.87 10.94
C ILE A 153 -5.99 20.45 9.96
N ASN A 154 -5.95 19.16 9.64
CA ASN A 154 -5.05 18.70 8.58
C ASN A 154 -5.59 19.19 7.23
N MET A 155 -5.00 20.27 6.72
CA MET A 155 -5.40 20.90 5.46
C MET A 155 -5.27 19.95 4.28
N SER A 156 -4.30 19.03 4.31
CA SER A 156 -4.12 18.02 3.28
C SER A 156 -5.35 17.12 3.24
N ILE A 157 -5.78 16.58 4.38
CA ILE A 157 -6.97 15.73 4.46
C ILE A 157 -8.25 16.51 4.12
N GLU A 158 -8.43 17.70 4.71
CA GLU A 158 -9.63 18.51 4.52
C GLU A 158 -9.82 18.91 3.04
N THR A 159 -8.78 19.47 2.43
CA THR A 159 -8.87 20.02 1.07
C THR A 159 -8.80 18.93 0.01
N PHE A 160 -7.92 17.93 0.20
CA PHE A 160 -7.69 16.89 -0.79
C PHE A 160 -8.77 15.82 -0.77
N ILE A 161 -9.12 15.32 0.42
CA ILE A 161 -9.95 14.13 0.58
C ILE A 161 -11.43 14.50 0.72
N GLY A 162 -11.73 15.48 1.57
CA GLY A 162 -13.07 16.00 1.81
C GLY A 162 -13.15 16.80 3.12
N SER A 163 -13.86 17.93 3.09
CA SER A 163 -13.99 18.83 4.24
C SER A 163 -14.64 18.17 5.46
N GLU A 164 -15.47 17.16 5.22
CA GLU A 164 -16.10 16.37 6.27
C GLU A 164 -15.10 15.54 7.08
N LEU A 165 -13.96 15.16 6.47
CA LEU A 165 -12.86 14.48 7.16
C LEU A 165 -11.98 15.44 7.95
N GLY A 166 -11.89 16.70 7.53
CA GLY A 166 -11.13 17.74 8.25
C GLY A 166 -11.69 18.03 9.65
N ARG A 167 -12.92 17.59 9.94
CA ARG A 167 -13.50 17.59 11.29
C ARG A 167 -13.10 16.40 12.14
N THR A 168 -12.68 15.31 11.52
CA THR A 168 -12.32 14.06 12.19
C THR A 168 -10.82 13.90 12.37
N PHE A 169 -10.00 14.26 11.38
CA PHE A 169 -8.56 14.04 11.44
C PHE A 169 -7.83 15.37 11.63
N ARG A 170 -7.00 15.47 12.68
CA ARG A 170 -6.18 16.65 13.03
C ARG A 170 -4.70 16.29 13.08
N GLY A 171 -3.83 17.29 12.94
CA GLY A 171 -2.39 17.09 12.94
C GLY A 171 -1.88 16.31 11.73
N PRO A 172 -0.57 16.12 11.59
CA PRO A 172 0.04 15.42 10.46
C PRO A 172 -0.26 13.90 10.46
N PHE A 173 -0.28 13.29 9.27
CA PHE A 173 -0.36 11.84 9.10
C PHE A 173 0.78 11.36 8.19
N LEU A 174 1.30 10.16 8.48
CA LEU A 174 2.35 9.52 7.72
C LEU A 174 1.95 8.08 7.36
N ALA A 175 1.97 7.73 6.09
CA ALA A 175 1.76 6.37 5.62
C ALA A 175 3.09 5.72 5.21
N GLY A 176 3.42 4.58 5.80
CA GLY A 176 4.57 3.74 5.49
C GLY A 176 4.17 2.35 5.00
N GLY A 177 4.98 1.75 4.13
CA GLY A 177 4.76 0.39 3.62
C GLY A 177 5.68 -0.63 4.27
N TRP A 178 5.17 -1.84 4.53
CA TRP A 178 5.95 -2.95 5.07
C TRP A 178 5.38 -4.32 4.69
N ASN A 179 6.22 -5.37 4.70
CA ASN A 179 5.84 -6.76 4.56
C ASN A 179 6.03 -7.48 5.91
N GLU A 180 5.12 -8.41 6.22
CA GLU A 180 5.36 -9.42 7.26
C GLU A 180 6.40 -10.40 6.71
N ILE A 181 7.51 -10.60 7.43
CA ILE A 181 8.43 -11.70 7.15
C ILE A 181 7.92 -12.90 7.96
N GLU A 182 7.77 -14.06 7.31
CA GLU A 182 7.45 -15.30 8.03
C GLU A 182 8.65 -15.66 8.92
N ASP A 183 8.40 -15.76 10.23
CA ASP A 183 9.41 -16.12 11.25
C ASP A 183 10.16 -17.39 10.84
N ASP A 184 11.47 -17.27 10.58
CA ASP A 184 12.40 -18.38 10.78
C ASP A 184 12.78 -18.31 12.27
N ASP A 185 12.70 -19.42 13.01
CA ASP A 185 12.65 -19.56 14.49
C ASP A 185 13.81 -18.89 15.30
N GLN A 186 14.62 -18.01 14.71
CA GLN A 186 15.81 -17.38 15.29
C GLN A 186 15.86 -15.85 15.25
N HIS A 187 14.84 -15.13 14.74
CA HIS A 187 14.87 -13.66 14.72
C HIS A 187 13.57 -13.00 15.20
N GLU A 188 13.74 -11.97 16.04
CA GLU A 188 12.70 -11.10 16.61
C GLU A 188 12.00 -10.34 15.47
N ASP A 189 10.70 -10.62 15.22
CA ASP A 189 9.73 -9.90 14.38
C ASP A 189 10.34 -8.94 13.34
N SER A 190 10.99 -9.48 12.32
CA SER A 190 11.62 -8.64 11.30
C SER A 190 10.56 -8.16 10.31
N THR A 191 10.27 -6.86 10.29
CA THR A 191 9.44 -6.25 9.24
C THR A 191 10.30 -5.73 8.09
N GLU A 192 10.02 -6.11 6.85
CA GLU A 192 10.68 -5.51 5.67
C GLU A 192 9.93 -4.25 5.24
N THR A 193 10.57 -3.08 5.24
CA THR A 193 9.93 -1.85 4.78
C THR A 193 9.97 -1.72 3.25
N VAL A 194 8.93 -1.15 2.66
CA VAL A 194 8.78 -1.04 1.20
C VAL A 194 8.47 0.39 0.75
N ASP A 195 8.93 0.73 -0.45
CA ASP A 195 8.63 2.03 -1.05
C ASP A 195 7.16 2.14 -1.45
N LEU A 196 6.43 3.07 -0.86
CA LEU A 196 5.10 3.43 -1.36
C LEU A 196 5.22 4.16 -2.70
N ASP A 197 4.19 4.02 -3.52
CA ASP A 197 4.10 4.61 -4.85
C ASP A 197 2.71 5.25 -5.08
N THR A 198 2.40 5.60 -6.33
CA THR A 198 1.11 6.24 -6.66
C THR A 198 -0.11 5.34 -6.44
N LYS A 199 0.07 4.01 -6.37
CA LYS A 199 -1.01 3.03 -6.15
C LYS A 199 -1.50 3.02 -4.71
N ALA A 200 -0.67 3.42 -3.75
CA ALA A 200 -1.00 3.41 -2.33
C ALA A 200 -2.04 4.47 -1.92
N LEU A 201 -2.10 5.60 -2.64
CA LEU A 201 -2.91 6.75 -2.21
C LEU A 201 -4.43 6.51 -2.32
N ALA A 202 -4.91 5.80 -3.34
CA ALA A 202 -6.33 5.53 -3.49
C ALA A 202 -6.89 4.61 -2.37
N PRO A 203 -6.21 3.50 -2.00
CA PRO A 203 -6.53 2.72 -0.82
C PRO A 203 -6.55 3.55 0.47
N ILE A 204 -5.51 4.36 0.73
CA ILE A 204 -5.44 5.21 1.93
C ILE A 204 -6.64 6.17 2.00
N VAL A 205 -6.96 6.84 0.90
CA VAL A 205 -8.12 7.73 0.80
C VAL A 205 -9.43 6.98 1.08
N ALA A 206 -9.60 5.78 0.53
CA ALA A 206 -10.79 4.96 0.79
C ALA A 206 -10.89 4.54 2.25
N PHE A 207 -9.76 4.22 2.88
CA PHE A 207 -9.66 3.85 4.29
C PHE A 207 -10.05 5.01 5.21
N LEU A 208 -9.47 6.20 5.02
CA LEU A 208 -9.79 7.41 5.79
C LEU A 208 -11.27 7.79 5.67
N LYS A 209 -11.85 7.72 4.46
CA LYS A 209 -13.28 7.97 4.26
C LYS A 209 -14.17 6.98 5.00
N LYS A 210 -13.79 5.69 5.01
CA LYS A 210 -14.51 4.67 5.76
C LYS A 210 -14.48 4.98 7.26
N LEU A 211 -13.30 5.30 7.79
CA LEU A 211 -13.11 5.63 9.20
C LEU A 211 -13.90 6.86 9.64
N ALA A 212 -14.01 7.90 8.81
CA ALA A 212 -14.83 9.07 9.14
C ALA A 212 -16.34 8.75 9.14
N GLY A 213 -16.78 7.82 8.28
CA GLY A 213 -18.18 7.40 8.21
C GLY A 213 -18.61 6.43 9.32
N SER A 214 -17.69 5.58 9.79
CA SER A 214 -17.88 4.79 11.01
C SER A 214 -17.54 5.67 12.20
N LYS A 215 -18.52 6.17 12.98
CA LYS A 215 -18.26 6.88 14.25
C LYS A 215 -17.02 6.27 14.93
N LEU A 216 -15.90 7.01 14.99
CA LEU A 216 -14.70 6.53 15.68
C LEU A 216 -15.18 6.06 17.05
N PRO A 217 -14.82 4.86 17.52
CA PRO A 217 -15.07 4.53 18.91
C PRO A 217 -14.26 5.54 19.72
N CYS A 218 -14.93 6.57 20.24
CA CYS A 218 -14.45 7.24 21.43
C CYS A 218 -14.22 6.10 22.42
N ARG A 219 -12.97 5.73 22.67
CA ARG A 219 -12.64 4.95 23.84
C ARG A 219 -13.11 5.82 25.00
N SER A 220 -14.22 5.43 25.60
CA SER A 220 -14.61 5.92 26.92
C SER A 220 -13.41 5.64 27.83
N SER A 221 -12.81 6.70 28.33
CA SER A 221 -11.86 6.62 29.43
C SER A 221 -12.52 5.81 30.55
N ALA A 222 -11.95 4.65 30.85
CA ALA A 222 -12.16 3.96 32.11
C ALA A 222 -11.03 4.36 33.06
#